data_AF-A0A3N3DUD7-F1
#
_entry.id   AF-A0A3N3DUD7-F1
#
_cell.length_a   1.000
_cell.length_b   1.000
_cell.length_c   1.000
_cell.angle_alpha   90.00
_cell.angle_beta   90.00
_cell.angle_gamma   90.00
#
_symmetry.space_group_name_H-M   'P 1'
#
loop_
_entity.id
_entity.type
_entity.pdbx_description
1 polymer ?
#
loop_
_entity_poly.entity_id
_entity_poly.type
_entity_poly.pdbx_seq_one_letter_code
_entity_poly.pdbx_strand_id
1 'polypeptide(L)'
;MHTTEQQEHVLAQVKKIKEFYSHLTHYLSVICLLFVINFVTGIDDLWAIYPALGWGIFIVSHAIKAFEPFNFLGYDWEKKEVEKRLTKLNNRDA
;
A
#
# COMPACT_ATOMS: atom_id res chain seq x y z
N MET A 1 2.73 -18.36 -24.53
CA MET A 1 2.99 -16.92 -24.39
C MET A 1 2.17 -16.23 -23.30
N HIS A 2 1.10 -16.82 -22.74
CA HIS A 2 0.31 -16.16 -21.67
C HIS A 2 0.95 -16.12 -20.26
N THR A 3 1.95 -16.95 -19.98
CA THR A 3 2.55 -17.06 -18.64
C THR A 3 3.57 -15.96 -18.32
N THR A 4 4.26 -15.40 -19.32
CA THR A 4 5.31 -14.39 -19.10
C THR A 4 4.75 -13.05 -18.62
N GLU A 5 3.66 -12.57 -19.23
CA GLU A 5 2.99 -11.32 -18.83
C GLU A 5 2.48 -11.38 -17.39
N GLN A 6 1.91 -12.53 -16.98
CA GLN A 6 1.44 -12.73 -15.61
C GLN A 6 2.60 -12.81 -14.61
N GLN A 7 3.73 -13.42 -14.99
CA GLN A 7 4.92 -13.47 -14.15
C GLN A 7 5.53 -12.09 -13.94
N GLU A 8 5.64 -11.26 -14.98
CA GLU A 8 6.16 -9.89 -14.86
C GLU A 8 5.30 -9.03 -13.94
N HIS A 9 3.97 -9.14 -14.05
CA HIS A 9 3.05 -8.42 -13.18
C HIS A 9 3.22 -8.78 -11.69
N VAL A 10 3.31 -10.09 -11.39
CA VAL A 10 3.51 -10.57 -10.02
C VAL A 10 4.88 -10.12 -9.48
N LEU A 11 5.94 -10.21 -10.28
CA LEU A 11 7.27 -9.77 -9.89
C LEU A 11 7.32 -8.26 -9.63
N ALA A 12 6.61 -7.46 -10.43
CA ALA A 12 6.50 -6.02 -10.24
C ALA A 12 5.78 -5.68 -8.92
N GLN A 13 4.70 -6.38 -8.57
CA GLN A 13 4.03 -6.20 -7.27
C GLN A 13 4.94 -6.57 -6.10
N VAL A 14 5.64 -7.70 -6.16
CA VAL A 14 6.58 -8.11 -5.11
C VAL A 14 7.69 -7.07 -4.93
N LYS A 15 8.21 -6.50 -6.03
CA LYS A 15 9.22 -5.44 -5.96
C LYS A 15 8.69 -4.18 -5.26
N LYS A 16 7.48 -3.71 -5.60
CA LYS A 16 6.84 -2.56 -4.94
C LYS A 16 6.66 -2.78 -3.43
N ILE A 17 6.23 -3.98 -3.03
CA ILE A 17 6.08 -4.36 -1.63
C ILE A 17 7.44 -4.35 -0.92
N LYS A 18 8.48 -4.92 -1.53
CA LYS A 18 9.85 -4.92 -0.97
C LYS A 18 10.39 -3.50 -0.78
N GLU A 19 10.19 -2.62 -1.76
CA GLU A 19 10.57 -1.21 -1.68
C GLU A 19 9.84 -0.51 -0.54
N PHE A 20 8.53 -0.74 -0.39
CA PHE A 20 7.75 -0.23 0.74
C PHE A 20 8.32 -0.67 2.10
N TYR A 21 8.64 -1.96 2.27
CA TYR A 21 9.22 -2.46 3.52
C TYR A 21 10.58 -1.82 3.84
N SER A 22 11.39 -1.52 2.83
CA SER A 22 12.66 -0.80 3.02
C SER A 22 12.42 0.61 3.58
N HIS A 23 11.47 1.35 3.00
CA HIS A 23 11.10 2.69 3.48
C HIS A 23 10.46 2.66 4.87
N LEU A 24 9.58 1.69 5.14
CA LEU A 24 8.96 1.50 6.44
C LEU A 24 9.99 1.20 7.53
N THR A 25 10.98 0.34 7.24
CA THR A 25 12.04 -0.02 8.19
C THR A 25 12.91 1.19 8.53
N HIS A 26 13.27 2.01 7.54
CA HIS A 26 13.99 3.26 7.77
C HIS A 26 13.16 4.24 8.61
N TYR A 27 11.88 4.42 8.26
CA TYR A 27 10.97 5.27 9.02
C TYR A 27 10.88 4.82 10.50
N LEU A 28 10.63 3.54 10.76
CA LEU A 28 10.55 3.02 12.12
C LEU A 28 11.85 3.19 12.88
N SER A 29 13.00 2.94 12.25
CA SER A 29 14.32 3.13 12.86
C SER A 29 14.55 4.59 13.28
N VAL A 30 14.24 5.54 12.38
CA VAL A 30 14.42 6.97 12.64
C VAL A 30 13.45 7.48 13.70
N ILE A 31 12.16 7.13 13.60
CA ILE A 31 11.17 7.54 14.60
C ILE A 31 11.49 6.94 15.97
N CYS A 32 11.86 5.66 16.04
CA CYS A 32 12.26 5.03 17.30
C CYS A 32 13.45 5.77 17.92
N LEU A 33 14.48 6.09 17.14
CA LEU A 33 15.62 6.88 17.62
C LEU A 33 15.20 8.26 18.12
N LEU A 34 14.33 8.97 17.40
CA LEU A 34 13.83 10.28 17.80
C LEU A 34 13.02 10.23 19.11
N PHE A 35 12.20 9.20 19.29
CA PHE A 35 11.47 8.98 20.55
C PHE A 35 12.40 8.64 21.70
N VAL A 36 13.47 7.87 21.47
CA VAL A 36 14.50 7.60 22.48
C VAL A 36 15.21 8.90 22.88
N ILE A 37 15.60 9.74 21.92
CA ILE A 37 16.20 11.05 22.19
C ILE A 37 15.23 11.89 23.03
N ASN A 38 13.96 11.94 22.62
CA ASN A 38 12.93 12.69 23.32
C ASN A 38 12.79 12.26 24.80
N PHE A 39 12.76 10.95 25.05
CA PHE A 39 12.70 10.40 26.41
C PHE A 39 13.93 10.76 27.26
N VAL A 40 15.11 10.83 26.64
CA VAL A 40 16.37 11.18 27.33
C VAL A 40 16.49 12.70 27.56
N THR A 41 16.00 13.54 26.63
CA THR A 41 16.09 15.00 26.73
C THR A 41 15.00 15.64 27.59
N GLY A 42 13.94 14.91 27.92
CA GLY A 42 12.83 15.37 28.74
C GLY A 42 11.48 15.18 28.05
N ILE A 43 10.52 14.62 28.79
CA ILE A 43 9.17 14.26 28.29
C ILE A 43 8.27 15.50 28.10
N ASP A 44 8.67 16.64 28.65
CA ASP A 44 7.87 17.87 28.65
C ASP A 44 7.63 18.42 27.24
N ASP A 45 8.54 18.15 26.30
CA ASP A 45 8.43 18.53 24.88
C ASP A 45 8.53 17.30 23.97
N LEU A 46 7.38 16.71 23.62
CA LEU A 46 7.23 15.59 22.67
C LEU A 46 7.48 16.00 21.20
N TRP A 47 8.55 16.73 20.91
CA TRP A 47 8.88 17.23 19.58
C TRP A 47 9.03 16.13 18.52
N ALA A 48 9.34 14.89 18.91
CA ALA A 48 9.43 13.74 18.01
C ALA A 48 8.09 13.39 17.32
N ILE A 49 6.96 13.88 17.83
CA ILE A 49 5.64 13.65 17.23
C ILE A 49 5.47 14.37 15.89
N TYR A 50 6.10 15.54 15.70
CA TYR A 50 5.99 16.31 14.46
C TYR A 50 6.62 15.59 13.26
N PRO A 51 7.90 15.11 13.31
CA PRO A 51 8.46 14.32 12.23
C PRO A 51 7.74 12.98 12.07
N ALA A 52 7.28 12.35 13.15
CA ALA A 52 6.49 11.12 13.08
C ALA A 52 5.18 11.31 12.30
N LEU A 53 4.42 12.37 12.58
CA LEU A 53 3.18 12.66 11.86
C LEU A 53 3.44 13.08 10.41
N GLY A 54 4.42 13.94 10.17
CA GLY A 54 4.77 14.41 8.82
C GLY A 54 5.22 13.27 7.91
N TRP A 55 6.17 12.45 8.36
CA TRP A 55 6.66 11.31 7.58
C TRP A 55 5.71 10.12 7.59
N GLY A 56 4.89 9.97 8.64
CA GLY A 56 3.86 8.94 8.72
C GLY A 56 2.87 9.04 7.56
N ILE A 57 2.45 10.25 7.17
CA ILE A 57 1.56 10.48 6.03
C ILE A 57 2.21 10.00 4.71
N PHE A 58 3.51 10.22 4.55
CA PHE A 58 4.25 9.77 3.37
C PHE A 58 4.34 8.24 3.28
N ILE A 59 4.56 7.57 4.42
CA ILE A 59 4.57 6.10 4.51
C ILE A 59 3.20 5.51 4.22
N VAL A 60 2.12 6.08 4.77
CA VAL A 60 0.74 5.63 4.48
C VAL A 60 0.43 5.76 3.00
N SER A 61 0.85 6.85 2.36
CA SER A 61 0.68 7.04 0.92
C SER A 61 1.43 5.99 0.09
N HIS A 62 2.64 5.61 0.51
CA HIS A 62 3.39 4.52 -0.12
C HIS A 62 2.75 3.15 0.14
N ALA A 63 2.20 2.91 1.34
CA ALA A 63 1.51 1.67 1.67
C ALA A 63 0.29 1.46 0.76
N ILE A 64 -0.51 2.51 0.54
CA ILE A 64 -1.67 2.47 -0.37
C ILE A 64 -1.24 2.12 -1.80
N LYS A 65 -0.12 2.66 -2.28
CA LYS A 65 0.40 2.33 -3.62
C LYS A 65 1.01 0.93 -3.72
N ALA A 66 1.65 0.45 -2.66
CA ALA A 66 2.37 -0.83 -2.67
C ALA A 66 1.44 -2.02 -2.48
N PHE A 67 0.44 -1.89 -1.59
CA PHE A 67 -0.53 -2.95 -1.31
C PHE A 67 -1.80 -2.86 -2.14
N GLU A 68 -2.00 -1.76 -2.87
CA GLU A 68 -3.22 -1.49 -3.62
C GLU A 68 -4.47 -1.92 -2.82
N PRO A 69 -4.66 -1.48 -1.56
CA PRO A 69 -5.73 -2.01 -0.71
C PRO A 69 -7.12 -1.74 -1.28
N PHE A 70 -7.23 -0.82 -2.25
CA PHE A 70 -8.41 -0.56 -3.05
C PHE A 70 -8.61 -1.51 -4.25
N ASN A 71 -7.77 -2.53 -4.46
CA ASN A 71 -7.99 -3.58 -5.48
C ASN A 71 -9.28 -4.37 -5.25
N PHE A 72 -9.90 -4.27 -4.07
CA PHE A 72 -11.25 -4.75 -3.82
C PHE A 72 -12.31 -4.08 -4.73
N LEU A 73 -12.08 -2.82 -5.14
CA LEU A 73 -12.99 -2.06 -6.03
C LEU A 73 -12.49 -1.99 -7.48
N GLY A 74 -11.20 -2.25 -7.72
CA GLY A 74 -10.57 -2.02 -9.02
C GLY A 74 -10.79 -3.15 -10.02
N TYR A 75 -10.12 -4.28 -9.85
CA TYR A 75 -10.06 -5.31 -10.90
C TYR A 75 -11.10 -6.42 -10.74
N ASP A 76 -11.24 -6.99 -9.54
CA ASP A 76 -12.17 -8.10 -9.30
C ASP A 76 -13.64 -7.65 -9.28
N TRP A 77 -13.91 -6.45 -8.75
CA TRP A 77 -15.25 -5.87 -8.79
C TRP A 77 -15.66 -5.51 -10.22
N GLU A 78 -14.77 -4.87 -10.98
CA GLU A 78 -15.03 -4.47 -12.36
C GLU A 78 -15.24 -5.71 -13.25
N LYS A 79 -14.41 -6.74 -13.10
CA LYS A 79 -14.60 -8.03 -13.77
C LYS A 79 -15.93 -8.69 -13.42
N LYS A 80 -16.31 -8.72 -12.13
CA LYS A 80 -17.61 -9.26 -11.68
C LYS A 80 -18.78 -8.50 -12.28
N GLU A 81 -18.70 -7.19 -12.35
CA GLU A 81 -19.79 -6.35 -12.88
C GLU A 81 -19.92 -6.51 -14.40
N VAL A 82 -18.81 -6.64 -15.12
CA VAL A 82 -18.79 -6.97 -16.56
C VAL A 82 -19.40 -8.34 -16.81
N GLU A 83 -18.97 -9.39 -16.11
CA GLU A 83 -19.54 -10.74 -16.24
C GLU A 83 -21.06 -10.73 -15.98
N LYS A 84 -21.50 -10.03 -14.92
CA LYS A 84 -22.91 -9.93 -14.57
C LYS A 84 -23.75 -9.28 -15.67
N ARG A 85 -23.22 -8.26 -16.35
CA ARG A 85 -23.91 -7.59 -17.47
C ARG A 85 -23.93 -8.45 -18.73
N LEU A 86 -22.83 -9.14 -19.04
CA LEU A 86 -22.76 -10.07 -20.17
C LEU A 86 -23.73 -11.24 -20.02
N THR A 87 -23.81 -11.86 -18.84
CA THR A 87 -24.80 -12.92 -18.56
C THR A 87 -26.24 -12.42 -18.75
N LYS A 88 -26.50 -11.16 -18.35
CA LYS A 88 -27.83 -10.55 -18.46
C LYS A 88 -28.23 -10.25 -19.91
N LEU A 89 -27.26 -9.92 -20.77
CA LEU A 89 -27.47 -9.76 -22.22
C LEU A 89 -27.75 -11.11 -22.88
N ASN A 90 -26.90 -12.11 -22.62
CA ASN A 90 -27.05 -13.46 -23.19
C ASN A 90 -28.39 -14.12 -22.85
N ASN A 91 -28.92 -13.90 -21.63
CA ASN A 91 -30.25 -14.40 -21.23
C ASN A 91 -31.43 -13.59 -21.80
N ARG A 92 -31.18 -12.43 -22.43
CA ARG A 92 -32.21 -11.59 -23.06
C ARG A 92 -32.36 -11.88 -24.55
N ASP A 93 -31.30 -12.42 -25.15
CA ASP A 93 -31.20 -12.70 -26.58
C ASP A 93 -31.40 -14.21 -26.90
N ALA A 94 -31.73 -15.02 -25.89
CA ALA A 94 -32.07 -16.45 -25.95
C ALA A 94 -33.53 -16.69 -25.56
#